data_AF-A0A920T7X4-F1
#
_entry.id   AF-A0A920T7X4-F1
#
_cell.length_a   1.000
_cell.length_b   1.000
_cell.length_c   1.000
_cell.angle_alpha   90.00
_cell.angle_beta   90.00
_cell.angle_gamma   90.00
#
_symmetry.space_group_name_H-M   'P 1'
#
loop_
_entity.id
_entity.type
_entity.pdbx_description
1 polymer ?
#
loop_
_entity_poly.entity_id
_entity_poly.type
_entity_poly.pdbx_seq_one_letter_code
_entity_poly.pdbx_strand_id
1 'polypeptide(L)'
;MRWLFQKPSNCRDWSSDQVVLPESRFDGDLVEITGIRDCDYRSTTDFTVTHRDQVFDLAQLERLDFFVEPFAGWRGPAHTFLSFGFEDGEKLAISVEVRREMGKEFSVLGGLTRQFELMYVVATERDLVGLRSVPRGATGSTDFRSVPMPSGSGR
;
A
#
# COMPACT_ATOMS: atom_id res chain seq x y z
N MET A 1 9.52 30.45 -9.62
CA MET A 1 8.52 29.89 -10.57
C MET A 1 8.72 28.41 -10.93
N ARG A 2 9.91 27.80 -10.77
CA ARG A 2 10.20 26.40 -11.17
C ARG A 2 9.68 25.30 -10.19
N TRP A 3 9.05 25.72 -9.09
CA TRP A 3 8.59 24.87 -7.98
C TRP A 3 7.14 24.37 -8.13
N LEU A 4 6.42 24.80 -9.18
CA LEU A 4 4.98 24.56 -9.36
C LEU A 4 4.64 23.42 -10.34
N PHE A 5 5.63 22.86 -11.04
CA PHE A 5 5.38 21.90 -12.13
C PHE A 5 6.39 20.74 -12.10
N GLN A 6 6.21 19.81 -11.16
CA GLN A 6 6.73 18.46 -11.38
C GLN A 6 5.73 17.71 -12.27
N LYS A 7 6.21 17.21 -13.42
CA LYS A 7 5.41 16.41 -14.34
C LYS A 7 5.53 14.95 -13.91
N PRO A 8 4.41 14.25 -13.62
CA PRO A 8 4.46 12.83 -13.31
C PRO A 8 5.16 12.05 -14.44
N SER A 9 5.97 11.06 -14.09
CA SER A 9 6.67 10.22 -15.07
C SER A 9 6.95 8.86 -14.48
N ASN A 10 6.58 7.79 -15.18
CA ASN A 10 6.91 6.43 -14.75
C ASN A 10 8.40 6.09 -14.88
N CYS A 11 9.17 6.91 -15.60
CA CYS A 11 10.56 6.66 -15.93
C CYS A 11 11.49 7.54 -15.07
N ARG A 12 11.62 7.23 -13.78
CA ARG A 12 12.64 7.81 -12.89
C ARG A 12 13.37 6.70 -12.15
N ASP A 13 14.45 7.06 -11.47
CA ASP A 13 15.20 6.18 -10.59
C ASP A 13 14.42 6.01 -9.27
N TRP A 14 13.42 5.14 -9.29
CA TRP A 14 12.52 4.90 -8.17
C TRP A 14 13.15 4.00 -7.11
N SER A 15 12.72 4.16 -5.85
CA SER A 15 13.12 3.24 -4.78
C SER A 15 12.77 1.80 -5.12
N SER A 16 13.59 0.85 -4.67
CA SER A 16 13.48 -0.58 -5.05
C SER A 16 12.09 -1.17 -4.80
N ASP A 17 11.38 -0.70 -3.77
CA ASP A 17 10.01 -1.07 -3.41
C ASP A 17 8.93 -0.45 -4.31
N GLN A 18 9.28 0.41 -5.27
CA GLN A 18 8.37 1.25 -6.05
C GLN A 18 8.72 1.32 -7.55
N VAL A 19 9.63 0.45 -8.01
CA VAL A 19 10.03 0.35 -9.42
C VAL A 19 8.93 -0.27 -10.26
N VAL A 20 8.32 -1.36 -9.77
CA VAL A 20 7.29 -2.11 -10.48
C VAL A 20 5.93 -1.42 -10.34
N LEU A 21 5.24 -1.28 -11.47
CA LEU A 21 3.86 -0.80 -11.51
C LEU A 21 2.93 -2.00 -11.65
N PRO A 22 1.95 -2.19 -10.75
CA PRO A 22 1.02 -3.29 -10.87
C PRO A 22 0.07 -3.06 -12.05
N GLU A 23 -0.34 -4.14 -12.70
CA GLU A 23 -1.36 -4.14 -13.77
C GLU A 23 -2.46 -5.13 -13.41
N SER A 24 -3.71 -4.76 -13.69
CA SER A 24 -4.86 -5.64 -13.50
C SER A 24 -5.61 -5.86 -14.81
N ARG A 25 -5.99 -7.12 -15.05
CA ARG A 25 -6.78 -7.54 -16.21
C ARG A 25 -7.99 -8.33 -15.71
N PHE A 26 -9.17 -7.94 -16.20
CA PHE A 26 -10.43 -8.56 -15.81
C PHE A 26 -10.95 -9.47 -16.93
N ASP A 27 -11.46 -10.64 -16.54
CA ASP A 27 -12.22 -11.56 -17.39
C ASP A 27 -13.41 -12.11 -16.58
N GLY A 28 -14.58 -11.49 -16.73
CA GLY A 28 -15.74 -11.75 -15.89
C GLY A 28 -15.44 -11.44 -14.41
N ASP A 29 -15.63 -12.44 -13.54
CA ASP A 29 -15.35 -12.35 -12.11
C ASP A 29 -13.88 -12.67 -11.77
N LEU A 30 -13.04 -13.03 -12.76
CA LEU A 30 -11.62 -13.25 -12.54
C LEU A 30 -10.84 -11.95 -12.76
N VAL A 31 -9.92 -11.64 -11.84
CA VAL A 31 -8.94 -10.56 -12.00
C VAL A 31 -7.53 -11.13 -11.91
N GLU A 32 -6.80 -11.05 -13.00
CA GLU A 32 -5.35 -11.27 -13.02
C GLU A 32 -4.66 -9.99 -12.60
N ILE A 33 -3.79 -10.07 -11.60
CA ILE A 33 -2.99 -8.94 -11.13
C ILE A 33 -1.53 -9.34 -11.23
N THR A 34 -0.76 -8.53 -11.95
CA THR A 34 0.69 -8.68 -12.06
C THR A 34 1.41 -7.62 -11.23
N GLY A 35 2.61 -7.95 -10.76
CA GLY A 35 3.43 -7.03 -9.97
C GLY A 35 2.90 -6.80 -8.55
N ILE A 36 2.26 -7.80 -7.93
CA ILE A 36 1.85 -7.73 -6.53
C ILE A 36 3.11 -7.74 -5.66
N ARG A 37 3.34 -6.65 -4.92
CA ARG A 37 4.52 -6.51 -4.05
C ARG A 37 4.39 -7.39 -2.81
N ASP A 38 5.47 -8.07 -2.45
CA ASP A 38 5.57 -8.87 -1.23
C ASP A 38 6.92 -8.60 -0.57
N CYS A 39 6.99 -7.49 0.17
CA CYS A 39 8.17 -7.13 0.95
C CYS A 39 8.26 -7.90 2.27
N ASP A 40 9.45 -8.41 2.57
CA ASP A 40 9.81 -8.94 3.89
C ASP A 40 10.71 -7.95 4.64
N TYR A 41 10.18 -7.32 5.69
CA TYR A 41 10.83 -6.25 6.42
C TYR A 41 11.59 -6.75 7.65
N ARG A 42 12.88 -6.39 7.73
CA ARG A 42 13.71 -6.49 8.96
C ARG A 42 13.75 -5.15 9.69
N SER A 43 13.66 -4.04 8.95
CA SER A 43 13.37 -2.69 9.43
C SER A 43 12.71 -1.86 8.31
N THR A 44 12.36 -0.60 8.57
CA THR A 44 11.77 0.29 7.54
C THR A 44 12.72 0.62 6.38
N THR A 45 14.03 0.38 6.55
CA THR A 45 15.07 0.63 5.53
C THR A 45 15.81 -0.63 5.12
N ASP A 46 15.46 -1.77 5.72
CA ASP A 46 16.15 -3.04 5.50
C ASP A 46 15.11 -4.14 5.26
N PHE A 47 14.91 -4.46 3.99
CA PHE A 47 13.85 -5.36 3.54
C PHE A 47 14.25 -6.05 2.24
N THR A 48 13.57 -7.15 1.93
CA THR A 48 13.68 -7.84 0.65
C THR A 48 12.38 -7.61 -0.11
N VAL A 49 12.45 -7.00 -1.29
CA VAL A 49 11.27 -6.85 -2.15
C VAL A 49 11.18 -8.02 -3.13
N THR A 50 10.01 -8.64 -3.20
CA THR A 50 9.66 -9.57 -4.26
C THR A 50 8.34 -9.16 -4.90
N HIS A 51 8.07 -9.66 -6.11
CA HIS A 51 6.81 -9.45 -6.81
C HIS A 51 6.26 -10.78 -7.27
N ARG A 52 4.95 -10.94 -7.20
CA ARG A 52 4.24 -12.12 -7.67
C ARG A 52 3.03 -11.70 -8.50
N ASP A 53 2.62 -12.61 -9.37
CA ASP A 53 1.42 -12.46 -10.18
C ASP A 53 0.38 -13.47 -9.69
N GLN A 54 -0.89 -13.08 -9.65
CA GLN A 54 -1.97 -13.94 -9.16
C GLN A 54 -3.30 -13.60 -9.82
N VAL A 55 -4.11 -14.62 -10.03
CA VAL A 55 -5.52 -14.49 -10.41
C VAL A 55 -6.38 -14.64 -9.16
N PHE A 56 -7.30 -13.70 -8.95
CA PHE A 56 -8.31 -13.74 -7.90
C PHE A 56 -9.69 -13.91 -8.50
N ASP A 57 -10.53 -14.68 -7.82
CA ASP A 57 -11.95 -14.83 -8.13
C ASP A 57 -12.76 -13.87 -7.25
N LEU A 58 -13.36 -12.85 -7.86
CA LEU A 58 -14.14 -11.83 -7.16
C LEU A 58 -15.43 -12.39 -6.56
N ALA A 59 -15.92 -13.54 -7.04
CA ALA A 59 -17.06 -14.23 -6.42
C ALA A 59 -16.71 -14.78 -5.03
N GLN A 60 -15.41 -14.99 -4.74
CA GLN A 60 -14.89 -15.45 -3.45
C GLN A 60 -14.49 -14.30 -2.54
N LEU A 61 -14.76 -13.04 -2.90
CA LEU A 61 -14.46 -11.89 -2.03
C LEU A 61 -15.42 -11.87 -0.84
N GLU A 62 -14.92 -12.20 0.36
CA GLU A 62 -15.75 -12.26 1.57
C GLU A 62 -15.56 -11.05 2.51
N ARG A 63 -14.42 -10.37 2.42
CA ARG A 63 -14.03 -9.36 3.39
C ARG A 63 -13.33 -8.17 2.76
N LEU A 64 -13.62 -6.98 3.29
CA LEU A 64 -12.82 -5.79 3.08
C LEU A 64 -12.55 -5.14 4.43
N ASP A 65 -11.28 -4.92 4.72
CA ASP A 65 -10.79 -4.22 5.89
C ASP A 65 -10.24 -2.85 5.47
N PHE A 66 -10.70 -1.79 6.12
CA PHE A 66 -10.10 -0.47 6.01
C PHE A 66 -9.12 -0.24 7.17
N PHE A 67 -7.84 -0.11 6.86
CA PHE A 67 -6.77 0.14 7.82
C PHE A 67 -6.51 1.64 7.97
N VAL A 68 -6.34 2.08 9.21
CA VAL A 68 -5.96 3.45 9.59
C VAL A 68 -4.76 3.40 10.52
N GLU A 69 -3.62 3.95 10.10
CA GLU A 69 -2.39 4.10 10.88
C GLU A 69 -2.14 5.59 11.15
N PRO A 70 -2.43 6.11 12.37
CA PRO A 70 -2.09 7.48 12.73
C PRO A 70 -0.58 7.72 12.67
N PHE A 71 -0.12 8.82 12.05
CA PHE A 71 1.31 9.15 12.03
C PHE A 71 1.88 9.56 13.40
N ALA A 72 1.02 9.91 14.36
CA ALA A 72 1.39 10.33 15.71
C ALA A 72 0.25 10.05 16.70
N GLY A 73 0.54 10.11 18.01
CA GLY A 73 -0.42 9.87 19.10
C GLY A 73 -1.51 10.95 19.30
N TRP A 74 -1.67 11.88 18.37
CA TRP A 74 -2.73 12.89 18.39
C TRP A 74 -3.63 12.75 17.16
N ARG A 75 -4.87 13.26 17.24
CA ARG A 75 -5.83 13.23 16.12
C ARG A 75 -5.32 14.12 14.97
N GLY A 76 -4.63 13.50 14.02
CA GLY A 76 -3.99 14.16 12.89
C GLY A 76 -4.01 13.29 11.64
N PRO A 77 -3.08 13.51 10.69
CA PRO A 77 -3.00 12.72 9.47
C PRO A 77 -2.71 11.24 9.81
N ALA A 78 -3.33 10.36 9.05
CA ALA A 78 -3.15 8.91 9.16
C ALA A 78 -2.87 8.34 7.77
N HIS A 79 -2.02 7.32 7.72
CA HIS A 79 -1.88 6.49 6.54
C HIS A 79 -3.07 5.53 6.47
N THR A 80 -3.65 5.36 5.29
CA THR A 80 -4.79 4.45 5.10
C THR A 80 -4.56 3.51 3.94
N PHE A 81 -5.12 2.31 4.04
CA PHE A 81 -5.11 1.33 2.97
C PHE A 81 -6.27 0.35 3.14
N LEU A 82 -6.57 -0.38 2.06
CA LEU A 82 -7.60 -1.40 2.02
C LEU A 82 -6.96 -2.78 1.93
N SER A 83 -7.55 -3.77 2.58
CA SER A 83 -7.21 -5.19 2.42
C SER A 83 -8.47 -5.98 2.06
N PHE A 84 -8.41 -6.73 0.98
CA PHE A 84 -9.46 -7.58 0.45
C PHE A 84 -9.14 -9.02 0.82
N GLY A 85 -10.05 -9.69 1.53
CA GLY A 85 -9.91 -11.09 1.93
C GLY A 85 -10.85 -11.99 1.13
N PHE A 86 -10.31 -13.12 0.67
CA PHE A 86 -11.01 -14.12 -0.13
C PHE A 86 -11.30 -15.39 0.69
N GLU A 87 -12.29 -16.17 0.26
CA GLU A 87 -12.73 -17.41 0.94
C GLU A 87 -11.60 -18.44 1.12
N ASP A 88 -10.62 -18.45 0.22
CA ASP A 88 -9.44 -19.33 0.28
C ASP A 88 -8.36 -18.88 1.28
N GLY A 89 -8.58 -17.74 1.94
CA GLY A 89 -7.67 -17.14 2.90
C GLY A 89 -6.63 -16.20 2.28
N GLU A 90 -6.60 -16.04 0.96
CA GLU A 90 -5.74 -15.06 0.31
C GLU A 90 -6.17 -13.64 0.66
N LYS A 91 -5.19 -12.74 0.69
CA LYS A 91 -5.43 -11.33 0.97
C LYS A 91 -4.64 -10.43 0.02
N LEU A 92 -5.35 -9.48 -0.56
CA LEU A 92 -4.80 -8.47 -1.45
C LEU A 92 -4.98 -7.10 -0.80
N ALA A 93 -3.90 -6.35 -0.62
CA ALA A 93 -3.95 -5.02 -0.05
C ALA A 93 -3.55 -3.95 -1.08
N ILE A 94 -4.24 -2.81 -1.02
CA ILE A 94 -4.02 -1.67 -1.92
C ILE A 94 -3.81 -0.41 -1.09
N SER A 95 -2.68 0.25 -1.30
CA SER A 95 -2.38 1.55 -0.69
C SER A 95 -1.99 2.59 -1.73
N VAL A 96 -2.37 3.83 -1.48
CA VAL A 96 -1.85 4.99 -2.20
C VAL A 96 -0.60 5.45 -1.46
N GLU A 97 0.55 5.32 -2.10
CA GLU A 97 1.84 5.66 -1.50
C GLU A 97 2.54 6.78 -2.27
N VAL A 98 3.31 7.57 -1.53
CA VAL A 98 4.27 8.50 -2.11
C VAL A 98 5.35 7.71 -2.83
N ARG A 99 5.52 7.97 -4.12
CA ARG A 99 6.56 7.39 -4.96
C ARG A 99 7.87 8.16 -4.81
N ARG A 100 8.89 7.48 -4.31
CA ARG A 100 10.18 8.04 -3.87
C ARG A 100 11.25 7.78 -4.91
N GLU A 101 11.97 8.81 -5.30
CA GLU A 101 13.23 8.65 -6.04
C GLU A 101 14.32 8.13 -5.09
N MET A 102 15.24 7.34 -5.62
CA MET A 102 16.40 6.82 -4.90
C MET A 102 17.16 7.95 -4.18
N GLY A 103 17.46 7.75 -2.89
CA GLY A 103 18.20 8.69 -2.06
C GLY A 103 17.40 9.88 -1.49
N LYS A 104 16.08 9.96 -1.71
CA LYS A 104 15.22 10.96 -1.06
C LYS A 104 14.52 10.40 0.18
N GLU A 105 14.74 11.03 1.33
CA GLU A 105 13.99 10.71 2.54
C GLU A 105 12.55 11.22 2.49
N PHE A 106 11.65 10.49 3.13
CA PHE A 106 10.25 10.90 3.28
C PHE A 106 10.14 12.04 4.30
N SER A 107 9.36 13.08 3.97
CA SER A 107 9.00 14.16 4.88
C SER A 107 7.49 14.33 4.91
N VAL A 108 6.87 14.18 6.08
CA VAL A 108 5.42 14.37 6.30
C VAL A 108 4.97 15.76 5.85
N LEU A 109 5.77 16.79 6.10
CA LEU A 109 5.48 18.17 5.69
C LEU A 109 5.64 18.36 4.18
N GLY A 110 6.57 17.64 3.56
CA GLY A 110 6.73 17.60 2.10
C GLY A 110 5.61 16.82 1.40
N GLY A 111 5.07 15.77 2.02
CA GLY A 111 3.94 14.98 1.51
C GLY A 111 2.61 15.75 1.42
N LEU A 112 2.48 16.85 2.16
CA LEU A 112 1.34 17.79 2.07
C LEU A 112 1.47 18.80 0.91
N THR A 113 2.55 18.72 0.12
CA THR A 113 2.82 19.58 -1.02
C THR A 113 2.90 18.77 -2.32
N ARG A 114 2.76 19.43 -3.48
CA ARG A 114 2.78 18.83 -4.83
C ARG A 114 4.15 18.27 -5.28
N GLN A 115 5.00 17.86 -4.32
CA GLN A 115 6.42 17.54 -4.49
C GLN A 115 6.73 16.05 -4.60
N PHE A 116 5.71 15.21 -4.41
CA PHE A 116 5.85 13.77 -4.54
C PHE A 116 4.84 13.24 -5.54
N GLU A 117 5.26 12.23 -6.28
CA GLU A 117 4.35 11.48 -7.13
C GLU A 117 3.63 10.45 -6.29
N LEU A 118 2.44 10.05 -6.73
CA LEU A 118 1.67 9.02 -6.06
C LEU A 118 1.65 7.77 -6.92
N MET A 119 1.66 6.60 -6.29
CA MET A 119 1.41 5.33 -6.94
C MET A 119 0.43 4.50 -6.13
N TYR A 120 -0.32 3.66 -6.83
CA TYR A 120 -1.00 2.54 -6.20
C TYR A 120 0.02 1.41 -6.02
N VAL A 121 0.23 1.03 -4.77
CA VAL A 121 0.91 -0.21 -4.42
C VAL A 121 -0.17 -1.26 -4.22
N VAL A 122 -0.13 -2.29 -5.05
CA VAL A 122 -0.90 -3.52 -4.85
C VAL A 122 0.07 -4.55 -4.28
N ALA A 123 -0.24 -5.07 -3.10
CA ALA A 123 0.69 -5.87 -2.30
C ALA A 123 -0.04 -6.92 -1.48
N THR A 124 0.72 -7.84 -0.88
CA THR A 124 0.18 -8.70 0.18
C THR A 124 -0.22 -7.87 1.40
N GLU A 125 -1.20 -8.32 2.18
CA GLU A 125 -1.52 -7.66 3.45
C GLU A 125 -0.31 -7.65 4.39
N ARG A 126 0.50 -8.72 4.36
CA ARG A 126 1.74 -8.84 5.13
C ARG A 126 2.72 -7.71 4.82
N ASP A 127 2.91 -7.35 3.55
CA ASP A 127 3.79 -6.23 3.15
C ASP A 127 3.31 -4.92 3.80
N LEU A 128 2.06 -4.53 3.56
CA LEU A 128 1.58 -3.21 3.98
C LEU A 128 1.44 -3.11 5.50
N VAL A 129 1.03 -4.19 6.19
CA VAL A 129 1.03 -4.24 7.66
C VAL A 129 2.45 -4.30 8.21
N GLY A 130 3.35 -5.04 7.55
CA GLY A 130 4.75 -5.22 7.92
C GLY A 130 5.53 -3.91 7.98
N LEU A 131 5.44 -3.09 6.93
CA LEU A 131 6.07 -1.75 6.84
C LEU A 131 5.76 -0.83 8.04
N ARG A 132 4.62 -1.09 8.69
CA ARG A 132 4.01 -0.25 9.71
C ARG A 132 4.09 -0.87 11.11
N SER A 133 4.41 -2.16 11.21
CA SER A 133 4.54 -2.89 12.47
C SER A 133 5.98 -3.12 12.93
N VAL A 134 6.98 -2.99 12.04
CA VAL A 134 8.39 -3.07 12.44
C VAL A 134 8.80 -1.88 13.32
N PRO A 135 9.58 -2.09 14.41
CA PRO A 135 9.95 -1.02 15.33
C PRO A 135 10.70 0.11 14.62
N ARG A 136 10.09 1.30 14.58
CA ARG A 136 10.80 2.56 14.32
C ARG A 136 11.49 2.91 15.63
N GLY A 137 12.77 3.26 15.64
CA GLY A 137 13.58 3.48 16.86
C GLY A 137 13.08 4.57 17.85
N ALA A 138 11.87 5.08 17.71
CA ALA A 138 11.14 5.89 18.69
C ALA A 138 9.72 5.33 18.87
N THR A 139 9.28 5.28 20.13
CA THR A 139 8.01 4.77 20.66
C THR A 139 6.78 5.30 19.93
N GLY A 140 6.40 4.66 18.82
CA GLY A 140 5.11 4.83 18.16
C GLY A 140 4.31 3.53 18.30
N SER A 141 3.18 3.57 18.98
CA SER A 141 2.24 2.44 18.95
C SER A 141 1.53 2.44 17.60
N THR A 142 1.72 1.40 16.80
CA THR A 142 0.92 1.19 15.59
C THR A 142 -0.42 0.56 15.99
N ASP A 143 -1.45 1.38 16.15
CA ASP A 143 -2.84 0.92 16.31
C ASP A 143 -3.47 0.81 14.92
N PHE A 144 -3.64 -0.40 14.41
CA PHE A 144 -4.44 -0.63 13.22
C PHE A 144 -5.88 -0.88 13.63
N ARG A 145 -6.78 -0.05 13.14
CA ARG A 145 -8.20 -0.32 13.21
C ARG A 145 -8.65 -0.84 11.86
N SER A 146 -9.14 -2.08 11.84
CA SER A 146 -9.91 -2.60 10.71
C SER A 146 -11.40 -2.27 10.92
N VAL A 147 -12.03 -1.75 9.89
CA VAL A 147 -13.49 -1.59 9.85
C VAL A 147 -14.02 -2.63 8.87
N PRO A 148 -14.71 -3.69 9.35
CA PRO A 148 -15.24 -4.72 8.46
C PRO A 148 -16.44 -4.20 7.68
N MET A 149 -16.66 -4.78 6.51
CA MET A 149 -17.87 -4.49 5.73
C MET A 149 -19.14 -4.86 6.49
N PRO A 150 -20.23 -4.09 6.34
CA PRO A 150 -21.53 -4.55 6.80
C PRO A 150 -21.90 -5.83 6.06
N SER A 151 -22.37 -6.85 6.79
CA SER A 151 -22.86 -8.08 6.17
C SER A 151 -24.05 -7.72 5.26
N GLY A 152 -23.90 -7.99 3.96
CA GLY A 152 -24.99 -7.83 3.02
C GLY A 152 -26.09 -8.83 3.34
N SER A 153 -27.23 -8.37 3.85
CA SER A 153 -28.45 -9.18 3.84
C SER A 153 -28.91 -9.32 2.39
N GLY A 154 -28.61 -10.47 1.77
CA GLY A 154 -29.33 -11.07 0.63
C GLY A 154 -29.57 -10.23 -0.62
N ARG A 155 -29.12 -10.74 -1.78
CA ARG A 155 -29.90 -10.61 -3.01
C ARG A 155 -30.71 -11.87 -3.22
#